data_AF-A0A439PLP3-F1
#
_entry.id   AF-A0A439PLP3-F1
#
_cell.length_a   1.000
_cell.length_b   1.000
_cell.length_c   1.000
_cell.angle_alpha   90.00
_cell.angle_beta   90.00
_cell.angle_gamma   90.00
#
_symmetry.space_group_name_H-M   'P 1'
#
loop_
_entity.id
_entity.type
_entity.pdbx_description
1 polymer ?
#
loop_
_entity_poly.entity_id
_entity_poly.type
_entity_poly.pdbx_seq_one_letter_code
_entity_poly.pdbx_strand_id
1 'polypeptide(L)' 'MWKPIRSAPFICVLELAVINEDGEHKLVFPCRRIPSGWQDAKTGRPLEVYPTHWREWTLPDRQQLH' A
#
# COMPACT_ATOMS: atom_id res chain seq x y z
N MET A 1 -6.37 -4.39 -10.54
CA MET A 1 -6.10 -5.77 -10.08
C MET A 1 -4.84 -5.77 -9.21
N TRP A 2 -4.78 -6.63 -8.20
CA TRP A 2 -3.62 -6.77 -7.33
C TRP A 2 -2.44 -7.45 -8.04
N LYS A 3 -1.22 -7.05 -7.67
CA LYS A 3 0.06 -7.56 -8.16
C LYS A 3 0.91 -8.03 -6.97
N PRO A 4 1.80 -9.03 -7.13
CA PRO A 4 2.64 -9.51 -6.03
C PRO A 4 3.58 -8.44 -5.49
N ILE A 5 3.77 -8.33 -4.16
CA ILE A 5 4.58 -7.25 -3.55
C ILE A 5 6.01 -7.14 -4.10
N ARG A 6 6.60 -8.28 -4.51
CA ARG A 6 7.98 -8.34 -5.03
C ARG A 6 8.14 -7.56 -6.34
N SER A 7 7.09 -7.45 -7.15
CA SER A 7 7.11 -6.72 -8.44
C SER A 7 6.86 -5.22 -8.30
N ALA A 8 6.69 -4.72 -7.06
CA ALA A 8 6.32 -3.34 -6.86
C ALA A 8 7.45 -2.35 -7.19
N PRO A 9 7.17 -1.27 -7.96
CA PRO A 9 8.17 -0.28 -8.33
C PRO A 9 8.57 0.64 -7.16
N PHE A 10 9.79 1.18 -7.22
CA PHE A 10 10.35 2.08 -6.18
C PHE A 10 9.89 3.54 -6.27
N ILE A 11 9.30 3.97 -7.39
CA ILE A 11 9.04 5.40 -7.68
C ILE A 11 7.54 5.70 -7.78
N CYS A 12 6.68 4.70 -7.58
CA CYS A 12 5.23 4.89 -7.66
C CYS A 12 4.59 4.96 -6.27
N VAL A 13 3.50 5.72 -6.20
CA VAL A 13 2.59 5.71 -5.06
C VAL A 13 1.60 4.56 -5.26
N LEU A 14 1.54 3.66 -4.28
CA LEU A 14 0.84 2.39 -4.39
C LEU A 14 -0.16 2.24 -3.25
N GLU A 15 -1.24 1.53 -3.54
CA GLU A 15 -2.07 0.91 -2.51
C GLU A 15 -1.50 -0.47 -2.21
N LEU A 16 -1.40 -0.80 -0.93
CA LEU A 16 -0.83 -2.07 -0.46
C LEU A 16 -1.89 -2.86 0.28
N ALA A 17 -1.77 -4.18 0.26
CA ALA A 17 -2.62 -5.06 1.04
C ALA A 17 -1.79 -6.10 1.79
N VAL A 18 -2.30 -6.52 2.94
CA VAL A 18 -1.86 -7.71 3.67
C VAL A 18 -2.91 -8.80 3.51
N ILE A 19 -2.47 -10.06 3.56
CA ILE A 19 -3.39 -11.20 3.63
C ILE A 19 -3.09 -11.95 4.92
N ASN A 20 -4.10 -12.18 5.73
CA ASN A 20 -4.04 -12.97 6.96
C ASN A 20 -5.21 -14.00 6.98
N GLU A 21 -5.52 -14.56 8.14
CA GLU A 21 -6.61 -15.53 8.32
C GLU A 21 -8.00 -14.96 8.00
N ASP A 22 -8.21 -13.65 8.18
CA ASP A 22 -9.46 -12.96 7.88
C ASP A 22 -9.57 -12.52 6.40
N GLY A 23 -8.53 -12.75 5.62
CA GLY A 23 -8.48 -12.46 4.18
C GLY A 23 -7.64 -11.25 3.82
N GLU A 24 -8.04 -10.55 2.75
CA GLU A 24 -7.29 -9.41 2.19
C GLU A 24 -7.69 -8.09 2.86
N HIS A 25 -6.70 -7.39 3.42
CA HIS A 25 -6.89 -6.08 4.03
C HIS A 25 -6.03 -5.02 3.35
N LYS A 26 -6.68 -4.06 2.69
CA LYS A 26 -6.04 -2.93 2.03
C LYS A 26 -5.66 -1.83 3.04
N LEU A 27 -4.49 -1.23 2.85
CA LEU A 27 -4.09 -0.01 3.54
C LEU A 27 -4.82 1.19 2.91
N VAL A 28 -5.52 1.97 3.74
CA VAL A 28 -6.36 3.10 3.30
C VAL A 28 -5.57 4.39 3.06
N PHE A 29 -4.26 4.29 2.89
CA PHE A 29 -3.36 5.41 2.66
C PHE A 29 -2.28 5.05 1.62
N PRO A 30 -1.79 6.05 0.87
CA PRO A 30 -0.79 5.82 -0.16
C PRO A 30 0.54 5.40 0.46
N CYS A 31 1.19 4.43 -0.16
CA CYS A 31 2.48 3.91 0.28
C CYS A 31 3.53 4.02 -0.84
N ARG A 32 4.81 4.07 -0.47
CA ARG A 32 5.93 4.01 -1.40
C ARG A 32 6.97 3.01 -0.94
N ARG A 33 7.62 2.35 -1.89
CA ARG A 33 8.74 1.44 -1.64
C ARG A 33 10.03 2.23 -1.54
N ILE A 34 10.83 1.95 -0.53
CA ILE A 34 12.16 2.51 -0.31
C ILE A 34 13.18 1.37 -0.16
N PRO A 35 14.50 1.65 -0.22
CA PRO A 35 15.51 0.59 -0.06
C PRO A 35 15.37 -0.22 1.23
N SER A 36 14.94 0.41 2.32
CA SER A 36 14.73 -0.23 3.63
C SER A 36 13.36 -0.87 3.81
N GLY A 37 12.47 -0.84 2.82
CA GLY A 37 11.14 -1.46 2.90
C GLY A 37 10.02 -0.56 2.38
N TRP A 38 9.01 -0.32 3.21
CA TRP A 38 7.81 0.42 2.86
C TRP A 38 7.58 1.57 3.83
N GLN A 39 6.98 2.63 3.32
CA GLN A 39 6.57 3.75 4.16
C GLN A 39 5.32 4.44 3.60
N ASP A 40 4.61 5.14 4.48
CA ASP A 40 3.54 6.04 4.11
C ASP A 40 4.12 7.13 3.20
N ALA A 41 3.50 7.32 2.02
CA ALA A 41 3.94 8.28 1.02
C ALA A 41 3.63 9.73 1.41
N LYS A 42 2.64 9.97 2.28
CA LYS A 42 2.28 11.29 2.82
C LYS A 42 3.17 11.69 3.98
N THR A 43 3.30 10.81 4.98
CA THR A 43 3.93 11.18 6.27
C THR A 43 5.40 10.83 6.36
N GLY A 44 5.91 9.97 5.48
CA GLY A 44 7.31 9.52 5.59
C GLY A 44 7.50 8.33 6.52
N ARG A 45 6.49 7.94 7.30
CA ARG A 45 6.64 6.96 8.38
C ARG A 45 6.82 5.54 7.83
N PRO A 46 7.79 4.75 8.35
CA PRO A 46 7.92 3.35 7.99
C PRO A 46 6.63 2.56 8.24
N LEU A 47 6.33 1.60 7.37
CA LEU A 47 5.26 0.64 7.63
C LEU A 47 5.75 -0.41 8.61
N GLU A 48 4.93 -0.72 9.61
CA GLU A 48 5.17 -1.80 10.59
C GLU A 48 4.54 -3.13 10.15
N VAL A 49 3.84 -3.14 9.01
CA VAL A 49 3.21 -4.32 8.42
C VAL A 49 3.99 -4.82 7.21
N TYR A 50 3.87 -6.11 6.93
CA TYR A 50 4.51 -6.76 5.77
C TYR A 50 3.47 -6.99 4.65
N PRO A 51 3.36 -6.07 3.68
CA PRO A 51 2.39 -6.19 2.60
C PRO A 51 2.68 -7.40 1.70
N THR A 52 1.62 -8.05 1.21
CA THR A 52 1.68 -9.23 0.34
C THR A 52 1.44 -8.87 -1.13
N HIS A 53 0.63 -7.85 -1.39
CA HIS A 53 0.25 -7.40 -2.73
C HIS A 53 0.17 -5.87 -2.84
N TRP A 54 0.22 -5.37 -4.07
CA TRP A 54 0.13 -3.95 -4.39
C TRP A 54 -0.76 -3.70 -5.61
N ARG A 55 -1.26 -2.47 -5.73
CA ARG A 55 -1.82 -1.92 -6.97
C ARG A 55 -1.57 -0.43 -7.04
N GLU A 56 -1.87 0.18 -8.18
CA GLU A 56 -1.75 1.63 -8.32
C GLU A 56 -2.67 2.34 -7.33
N TRP A 57 -2.13 3.34 -6.62
CA TRP A 57 -2.94 4.14 -5.72
C TRP A 57 -3.90 4.99 -6.56
N THR A 58 -5.19 4.69 -6.45
CA THR A 58 -6.23 5.56 -6.97
C THR A 58 -6.65 6.47 -5.82
N LEU A 59 -6.75 7.78 -6.05
CA LEU A 59 -7.28 8.69 -5.04
C LEU A 59 -8.62 8.13 -4.53
N PRO A 60 -8.84 8.01 -3.21
CA PRO A 60 -10.12 7.56 -2.71
C PRO A 60 -11.17 8.50 -3.27
N ASP A 61 -12.24 7.93 -3.83
CA ASP A 61 -13.41 8.71 -4.18
C ASP A 61 -13.79 9.56 -2.97
N ARG A 62 -14.07 10.85 -3.20
CA ARG A 62 -14.35 11.83 -2.14
C ARG A 62 -15.52 11.44 -1.21
N GLN A 63 -16.20 10.32 -1.48
CA GLN A 63 -17.36 9.80 -0.75
C GLN A 63 -17.01 8.97 0.50
N GLN A 64 -15.73 8.72 0.81
CA GLN A 64 -15.34 7.99 2.04
C GLN A 64 -14.89 8.91 3.20
N LEU A 65 -15.26 10.20 3.14
CA LEU A 65 -15.17 11.15 4.25
C LEU A 65 -16.58 11.41 4.83
N HIS A 66 -17.21 10.38 5.40
CA HIS A 66 -18.45 10.51 6.17
C HIS A 66 -18.39 9.60 7.39
#